data_AF-A0A3C0RDS9-F1
#
_entry.id   AF-A0A3C0RDS9-F1
#
_cell.length_a   1.000
_cell.length_b   1.000
_cell.length_c   1.000
_cell.angle_alpha   90.00
_cell.angle_beta   90.00
_cell.angle_gamma   90.00
#
_symmetry.space_group_name_H-M   'P 1'
#
loop_
_entity.id
_entity.type
_entity.pdbx_description
1 polymer ?
#
loop_
_entity_poly.entity_id
_entity_poly.type
_entity_poly.pdbx_seq_one_letter_code
_entity_poly.pdbx_strand_id
1 'polypeptide(L)' 'MELLSPFSLSILELILIACILFWIWCIIDVLRNKFEEQEKMTWLMVSIVLFIPGAILYVLFGRKYRIKN' A
#
# COMPACT_ATOMS: atom_id res chain seq x y z
N MET A 1 36.21 7.61 2.59
CA MET A 1 34.95 7.52 1.82
C MET A 1 34.62 6.04 1.74
N GLU A 2 33.95 5.52 2.77
CA GLU A 2 33.50 4.12 2.84
C GLU A 2 32.36 3.95 1.84
N LEU A 3 32.76 3.91 0.57
CA LEU A 3 31.86 3.77 -0.55
C LEU A 3 31.48 2.29 -0.63
N LEU A 4 30.27 2.01 -0.15
CA LEU A 4 29.44 0.88 -0.56
C LEU A 4 30.00 -0.50 -0.22
N SER A 5 29.73 -1.01 0.99
CA SER A 5 29.43 -2.44 1.10
C SER A 5 28.07 -2.68 0.44
N PRO A 6 27.99 -3.37 -0.72
CA PRO A 6 26.73 -3.55 -1.47
C PRO A 6 25.68 -4.42 -0.73
N PHE A 7 26.03 -4.94 0.45
CA PHE A 7 25.21 -5.85 1.25
C PHE A 7 24.79 -5.27 2.61
N SER A 8 25.23 -4.07 3.00
CA SER A 8 24.76 -3.45 4.24
C SER A 8 23.47 -2.69 3.98
N LEU A 9 22.34 -3.39 4.01
CA LEU A 9 21.04 -2.72 4.05
C LEU A 9 20.94 -1.95 5.36
N SER A 10 20.90 -0.63 5.25
CA SER A 10 20.61 0.25 6.38
C SER A 10 19.16 0.05 6.83
N ILE A 11 18.89 0.35 8.11
CA ILE A 11 17.53 0.25 8.67
C ILE A 11 16.52 1.10 7.87
N LEU A 12 16.98 2.23 7.31
CA LEU A 12 16.17 3.14 6.53
C LEU A 12 15.74 2.54 5.19
N GLU A 13 16.65 1.85 4.50
CA GLU A 13 16.34 1.14 3.25
C GLU A 13 15.34 0.00 3.49
N LEU A 14 15.49 -0.73 4.59
CA LEU A 14 14.55 -1.77 4.97
C LEU A 14 13.14 -1.21 5.22
N ILE A 15 13.04 -0.07 5.91
CA ILE A 15 11.77 0.63 6.14
C ILE A 15 11.16 1.07 4.80
N LEU A 16 11.95 1.63 3.89
CA LEU A 16 11.47 2.06 2.58
C LEU A 16 10.91 0.88 1.77
N ILE A 17 11.63 -0.24 1.75
CA ILE A 17 11.17 -1.47 1.09
C ILE A 17 9.86 -1.96 1.72
N ALA A 18 9.77 -1.99 3.05
CA ALA A 18 8.55 -2.38 3.75
C ALA A 18 7.37 -1.46 3.41
N CYS A 19 7.58 -0.14 3.33
CA CYS A 19 6.57 0.82 2.92
C CYS A 19 6.08 0.57 1.49
N ILE A 20 6.98 0.31 0.54
CA ILE A 20 6.62 0.00 -0.85
C ILE A 20 5.84 -1.31 -0.93
N LEU A 21 6.31 -2.36 -0.25
CA LEU A 21 5.62 -3.65 -0.19
C LEU A 21 4.22 -3.51 0.41
N PHE A 22 4.07 -2.74 1.48
CA PHE A 22 2.79 -2.44 2.10
C PHE A 22 1.83 -1.71 1.14
N TRP A 23 2.33 -0.73 0.40
CA TRP A 23 1.53 0.00 -0.59
C TRP A 23 1.07 -0.89 -1.75
N ILE A 24 1.99 -1.68 -2.32
CA ILE A 24 1.66 -2.65 -3.38
C ILE A 24 0.62 -3.66 -2.88
N TRP A 25 0.81 -4.17 -1.66
CA TRP A 25 -0.15 -5.09 -1.04
C TRP A 25 -1.55 -4.46 -0.93
N CYS A 26 -1.66 -3.18 -0.54
CA CYS A 26 -2.95 -2.49 -0.48
C CYS A 26 -3.63 -2.40 -1.85
N ILE A 27 -2.88 -2.07 -2.90
CA ILE A 27 -3.42 -2.02 -4.27
C ILE A 27 -3.92 -3.41 -4.69
N ILE A 28 -3.13 -4.46 -4.43
CA ILE A 28 -3.53 -5.84 -4.74
C ILE A 28 -4.80 -6.22 -3.97
N ASP A 29 -4.91 -5.84 -2.69
CA ASP A 29 -6.09 -6.08 -1.87
C ASP A 29 -7.33 -5.37 -2.43
N VAL A 30 -7.21 -4.12 -2.88
CA VAL A 30 -8.30 -3.39 -3.57
C VAL A 30 -8.71 -4.11 -4.86
N LEU A 31 -7.74 -4.54 -5.68
CA LEU A 31 -8.04 -5.18 -6.97
C LEU A 31 -8.68 -6.56 -6.81
N ARG A 32 -8.21 -7.35 -5.85
CA ARG A 32 -8.66 -8.74 -5.61
C ARG A 32 -10.01 -8.84 -4.92
N ASN A 33 -10.32 -7.93 -4.00
CA ASN A 33 -11.59 -7.98 -3.28
C ASN A 33 -12.73 -7.36 -4.10
N LYS A 34 -13.95 -7.80 -3.79
CA LYS A 34 -15.18 -7.18 -4.29
C LYS A 34 -15.54 -6.00 -3.40
N PHE A 35 -15.91 -4.91 -4.02
CA PHE A 35 -16.41 -3.70 -3.39
C PHE A 35 -17.69 -3.30 -4.11
N GLU A 36 -18.47 -2.43 -3.50
CA GLU A 36 -19.46 -1.65 -4.24
C GLU A 36 -18.76 -0.84 -5.34
N GLU A 37 -19.41 -0.68 -6.49
CA GLU A 37 -18.78 -0.26 -7.75
C GLU A 37 -17.97 1.06 -7.62
N GLN A 38 -18.52 2.04 -6.92
CA GLN A 38 -17.88 3.34 -6.70
C GLN A 38 -16.77 3.30 -5.63
N GLU A 39 -16.93 2.44 -4.61
CA GLU A 39 -15.96 2.31 -3.53
C GLU A 39 -14.65 1.72 -4.05
N LYS A 40 -14.70 0.75 -4.97
CA LYS A 40 -13.48 0.16 -5.56
C LYS A 40 -12.60 1.22 -6.21
N MET A 41 -13.21 2.05 -7.06
CA MET A 41 -12.51 3.08 -7.81
C MET A 41 -11.97 4.16 -6.87
N THR A 42 -12.75 4.56 -5.87
CA THR A 42 -12.36 5.54 -4.86
C THR A 42 -11.12 5.08 -4.10
N TRP A 43 -11.13 3.85 -3.56
CA TRP A 43 -9.99 3.34 -2.78
C TRP A 43 -8.76 3.05 -3.64
N LEU A 44 -8.94 2.68 -4.90
CA LEU A 44 -7.84 2.55 -5.85
C LEU A 44 -7.19 3.91 -6.14
N MET A 45 -7.99 4.95 -6.41
CA MET A 45 -7.50 6.31 -6.63
C MET A 45 -6.78 6.88 -5.40
N VAL A 46 -7.40 6.77 -4.22
CA VAL A 46 -6.81 7.22 -2.95
C VAL A 46 -5.46 6.53 -2.72
N SER A 47 -5.37 5.21 -2.91
CA SER A 47 -4.14 4.46 -2.69
C SER A 47 -3.04 4.80 -3.70
N ILE A 48 -3.39 5.08 -4.96
CA ILE A 48 -2.40 5.42 -6.01
C ILE A 48 -1.92 6.87 -5.86
N VAL A 49 -2.83 7.83 -5.70
CA VAL A 49 -2.49 9.27 -5.66
C VAL A 49 -1.71 9.64 -4.40
N LEU A 50 -2.12 9.07 -3.25
CA LEU A 50 -1.54 9.42 -1.95
C LEU A 50 -0.45 8.45 -1.49
N PHE A 51 -0.08 7.44 -2.29
CA PHE A 51 0.93 6.42 -1.95
C PHE A 51 0.75 5.85 -0.52
N ILE A 52 1.74 6.03 0.36
CA ILE A 52 1.77 5.46 1.71
C ILE A 52 0.59 5.96 2.56
N PRO A 53 0.34 7.29 2.69
CA PRO A 53 -0.89 7.79 3.31
C PRO A 53 -2.17 7.17 2.76
N GLY A 54 -2.28 7.03 1.43
CA GLY A 54 -3.45 6.43 0.78
C GLY A 54 -3.66 4.96 1.19
N ALA A 55 -2.58 4.17 1.20
CA ALA A 55 -2.57 2.79 1.67
C ALA A 55 -2.98 2.68 3.15
N ILE A 56 -2.50 3.59 4.01
CA ILE A 56 -2.90 3.62 5.43
C ILE A 56 -4.41 3.91 5.55
N LEU A 57 -4.91 4.93 4.85
CA LEU A 57 -6.34 5.26 4.84
C LEU A 57 -7.20 4.08 4.35
N TYR A 58 -6.74 3.37 3.31
CA TYR A 58 -7.39 2.16 2.82
C TYR A 58 -7.49 1.08 3.90
N VAL A 59 -6.38 0.82 4.61
CA VAL A 59 -6.35 -0.22 5.65
C VAL A 59 -7.25 0.11 6.83
N LEU A 60 -7.31 1.39 7.24
CA LEU A 60 -8.13 1.86 8.36
C LEU A 60 -9.62 1.96 8.00
N PHE A 61 -9.93 2.51 6.84
CA PHE A 61 -11.31 2.84 6.46
C PHE A 61 -11.79 2.07 5.23
N GLY A 62 -10.96 1.90 4.21
CA GLY A 62 -11.35 1.29 2.93
C GLY A 62 -11.75 -0.18 3.00
N ARG A 63 -11.07 -0.97 3.83
CA ARG A 63 -11.34 -2.40 3.98
C ARG A 63 -12.75 -2.73 4.51
N LYS A 64 -13.45 -1.78 5.13
CA LYS A 64 -14.82 -1.97 5.64
C LYS A 64 -15.88 -1.98 4.54
N TYR A 65 -15.57 -1.41 3.37
CA TYR A 65 -16.44 -1.37 2.19
C TYR A 65 -16.30 -2.61 1.30
N ARG A 66 -15.50 -3.59 1.72
CA ARG A 66 -15.40 -4.89 1.04
C ARG A 66 -16.69 -5.66 1.24
N ILE A 67 -17.23 -6.18 0.14
CA ILE A 67 -18.40 -7.07 0.18
C ILE A 67 -17.95 -8.38 0.81
N LYS A 68 -18.49 -8.69 1.99
CA LYS A 68 -18.34 -10.02 2.61
C LYS A 68 -19.39 -10.94 1.98
N ASN A 69 -18.91 -11.83 1.12
CA ASN A 69 -19.69 -13.01 0.72
C ASN A 69 -19.80 -13.98 1.89
#